data_AF-A0A099S0J0-F1
#
_entry.id   AF-A0A099S0J0-F1
#
_cell.length_a   1.000
_cell.length_b   1.000
_cell.length_c   1.000
_cell.angle_alpha   90.00
_cell.angle_beta   90.00
_cell.angle_gamma   90.00
#
_symmetry.space_group_name_H-M   'P 1'
#
loop_
_entity.id
_entity.type
_entity.pdbx_description
1 polymer ?
#
loop_
_entity_poly.entity_id
_entity_poly.type
_entity_poly.pdbx_seq_one_letter_code
_entity_poly.pdbx_strand_id
1 'polypeptide(L)' 'MSIEKAITLLSDKSVSLESAAEIAEIDILDFIVLLQSKNIPWKEYMKDEPYFYEISLGDVSEKLGEKEND' A
#
# COMPACT_ATOMS: atom_id res chain seq x y z
N MET A 1 1.94 -11.90 11.10
CA MET A 1 0.61 -11.96 10.47
C MET A 1 0.84 -11.93 8.94
N SER A 2 -0.01 -12.52 8.09
CA SER A 2 0.36 -12.75 6.66
C SER A 2 -0.06 -11.59 5.75
N ILE A 3 0.85 -11.10 4.91
CA ILE A 3 0.62 -10.05 3.89
C ILE A 3 -0.60 -10.37 3.02
N GLU A 4 -0.78 -11.63 2.62
CA GLU A 4 -1.93 -12.04 1.79
C GLU A 4 -3.27 -11.83 2.50
N LYS A 5 -3.31 -12.03 3.82
CA LYS A 5 -4.52 -11.78 4.60
C LYS A 5 -4.86 -10.30 4.66
N ALA A 6 -3.85 -9.44 4.81
CA ALA A 6 -4.03 -7.98 4.76
C ALA A 6 -4.60 -7.53 3.42
N ILE A 7 -4.06 -8.05 2.32
CA ILE A 7 -4.54 -7.75 0.96
C ILE A 7 -5.99 -8.19 0.78
N THR A 8 -6.35 -9.39 1.23
CA THR A 8 -7.74 -9.87 1.14
C THR A 8 -8.68 -8.96 1.92
N LEU A 9 -8.34 -8.60 3.16
CA LEU A 9 -9.16 -7.71 3.99
C LEU A 9 -9.31 -6.32 3.37
N LEU A 10 -8.23 -5.77 2.79
CA LEU A 10 -8.27 -4.50 2.07
C LEU A 10 -9.17 -4.60 0.82
N SER A 11 -9.03 -5.70 0.06
CA SER A 11 -9.79 -5.92 -1.17
C SER A 11 -11.29 -6.08 -0.91
N ASP A 12 -11.64 -6.72 0.21
CA ASP A 12 -13.01 -6.81 0.73
C ASP A 12 -13.52 -5.49 1.34
N LYS A 13 -12.70 -4.43 1.33
CA LYS A 13 -12.99 -3.13 1.98
C LYS A 13 -13.34 -3.27 3.47
N SER A 14 -12.85 -4.34 4.10
CA SER A 14 -13.08 -4.62 5.52
C SER A 14 -12.14 -3.82 6.42
N VAL A 15 -11.03 -3.34 5.88
CA VAL A 15 -10.02 -2.52 6.58
C VAL A 15 -9.50 -1.42 5.66
N SER A 16 -8.99 -0.33 6.24
CA SER A 16 -8.28 0.74 5.53
C SER A 16 -6.90 0.28 5.03
N LEU A 17 -6.29 1.08 4.16
CA LEU A 17 -4.93 0.84 3.67
C LEU A 17 -3.91 0.84 4.81
N GLU A 18 -4.03 1.78 5.75
CA GLU A 18 -3.21 1.84 6.98
C GLU A 18 -3.35 0.58 7.84
N SER A 19 -4.59 0.18 8.12
CA SER A 19 -4.85 -1.03 8.91
C SER A 19 -4.35 -2.29 8.20
N ALA A 20 -4.41 -2.36 6.87
CA ALA A 20 -3.86 -3.48 6.11
C ALA A 20 -2.33 -3.54 6.22
N ALA A 21 -1.65 -2.39 6.14
CA ALA A 21 -0.20 -2.31 6.35
C ALA A 21 0.19 -2.73 7.77
N GLU A 22 -0.55 -2.28 8.79
CA GLU A 22 -0.36 -2.68 10.19
C GLU A 22 -0.56 -4.19 10.39
N ILE A 23 -1.62 -4.76 9.81
CA ILE A 23 -1.89 -6.21 9.79
C ILE A 23 -0.77 -6.98 9.08
N ALA A 24 -0.16 -6.39 8.06
CA ALA A 24 0.97 -6.96 7.35
C ALA A 24 2.30 -6.77 8.09
N GLU A 25 2.31 -6.00 9.19
CA GLU A 25 3.49 -5.64 9.98
C GLU A 25 4.58 -4.98 9.11
N ILE A 26 4.18 -4.21 8.10
CA ILE A 26 5.09 -3.45 7.23
C ILE A 26 4.67 -1.98 7.14
N ASP A 27 5.62 -1.13 6.74
CA ASP A 27 5.34 0.26 6.48
C ASP A 27 4.31 0.43 5.36
N ILE A 28 3.49 1.47 5.46
CA ILE A 28 2.44 1.71 4.48
C ILE A 28 2.97 1.98 3.07
N LEU A 29 4.14 2.62 2.93
CA LEU A 29 4.78 2.81 1.64
C LEU A 29 5.21 1.47 1.05
N ASP A 30 5.78 0.59 1.86
CA ASP A 30 6.14 -0.76 1.43
C ASP A 30 4.90 -1.60 1.06
N PHE A 31 3.79 -1.41 1.78
CA PHE A 31 2.52 -2.04 1.46
C PHE A 31 1.93 -1.53 0.14
N ILE A 32 1.96 -0.21 -0.10
CA ILE A 32 1.54 0.40 -1.38
C ILE A 32 2.37 -0.12 -2.55
N VAL A 33 3.70 -0.15 -2.39
CA VAL A 33 4.62 -0.70 -3.39
C VAL A 33 4.30 -2.17 -3.68
N LEU A 34 3.99 -2.94 -2.64
CA LEU A 34 3.60 -4.34 -2.77
C LEU A 34 2.26 -4.52 -3.51
N LEU A 35 1.26 -3.70 -3.21
CA LEU A 35 -0.01 -3.68 -3.95
C LEU A 35 0.22 -3.34 -5.42
N GLN A 36 1.06 -2.34 -5.71
CA GLN A 36 1.40 -1.94 -7.07
C GLN A 36 2.13 -3.05 -7.83
N SER A 37 3.10 -3.73 -7.21
CA SER A 37 3.80 -4.89 -7.78
C SER A 37 2.82 -6.03 -8.14
N LYS A 38 1.74 -6.17 -7.37
CA LYS A 38 0.67 -7.16 -7.61
C LYS A 38 -0.43 -6.66 -8.56
N ASN A 39 -0.27 -5.49 -9.19
CA ASN A 39 -1.30 -4.83 -10.02
C ASN A 39 -2.63 -4.57 -9.27
N ILE A 40 -2.57 -4.38 -7.95
CA ILE A 40 -3.74 -4.03 -7.15
C ILE A 40 -3.87 -2.49 -7.15
N PRO A 41 -5.05 -1.95 -7.51
CA PRO A 41 -5.25 -0.51 -7.66
C PRO A 41 -5.39 0.18 -6.29
N TRP A 42 -4.26 0.34 -5.58
CA TRP A 42 -4.21 0.90 -4.23
C TRP A 42 -4.87 2.27 -4.09
N LYS A 43 -4.84 3.08 -5.17
CA LYS A 43 -5.47 4.41 -5.26
C LYS A 43 -6.98 4.39 -5.04
N GLU A 44 -7.66 3.27 -5.31
CA GLU A 44 -9.10 3.16 -5.07
C GLU A 44 -9.44 3.09 -3.58
N TYR A 45 -8.53 2.57 -2.76
CA TYR A 45 -8.69 2.52 -1.30
C TYR A 45 -8.28 3.85 -0.64
N MET A 46 -7.58 4.74 -1.36
CA MET A 46 -7.20 6.06 -0.87
C MET A 46 -8.30 7.11 -0.92
N LYS A 47 -9.40 6.84 -1.64
CA LYS A 47 -10.45 7.84 -1.86
C LYS A 47 -11.23 8.19 -0.59
N ASP A 48 -11.12 7.35 0.44
CA ASP A 48 -11.82 7.49 1.72
C ASP A 48 -10.90 7.95 2.88
N GLU A 49 -9.57 8.08 2.69
CA GLU A 49 -8.65 8.44 3.78
C GLU A 49 -8.14 9.89 3.68
N PRO A 50 -8.50 10.78 4.62
CA PRO A 50 -8.12 12.20 4.59
C PRO A 50 -6.65 12.48 4.93
N TYR A 51 -5.91 11.50 5.44
CA TYR A 51 -4.53 11.68 5.95
C TYR A 51 -3.44 11.54 4.88
N PHE A 52 -3.77 11.10 3.67
CA PHE A 52 -2.77 10.69 2.70
C PHE A 52 -2.19 11.82 1.82
N TYR A 53 -2.63 13.07 1.99
CA TYR A 53 -2.05 14.22 1.30
C TYR A 53 -0.56 14.44 1.61
N GLU A 54 -0.05 13.84 2.69
CA GLU A 54 1.36 13.93 3.07
C GLU A 54 2.25 12.87 2.40
N ILE A 55 1.70 11.76 1.93
CA ILE A 55 2.44 10.75 1.18
C ILE A 55 2.48 11.19 -0.28
N SER A 56 3.55 11.88 -0.64
CA SER A 56 3.75 12.29 -2.02
C SER A 56 3.92 11.05 -2.90
N LEU A 57 3.23 11.03 -4.04
CA LEU A 57 3.44 10.00 -5.07
C LEU A 57 4.92 9.86 -5.50
N GLY A 58 5.72 10.91 -5.24
CA GLY A 58 7.17 10.92 -5.38
C GLY A 58 7.87 9.87 -4.53
N ASP A 59 7.53 9.75 -3.24
CA ASP A 59 8.12 8.76 -2.32
C ASP A 59 7.86 7.32 -2.77
N VAL A 60 6.64 7.06 -3.26
CA VAL A 60 6.27 5.74 -3.80
C VAL A 60 7.04 5.46 -5.09
N SER A 61 7.18 6.46 -5.97
CA SER A 61 7.90 6.33 -7.24
C SER A 61 9.41 6.18 -7.05
N GLU A 62 10.00 6.83 -6.05
CA GLU A 62 11.42 6.73 -5.70
C GLU A 62 11.77 5.32 -5.20
N LYS A 63 10.98 4.78 -4.26
CA LYS A 63 11.12 3.39 -3.77
C LYS A 63 10.99 2.34 -4.88
N LEU A 64 10.24 2.64 -5.95
CA LEU A 64 10.10 1.75 -7.10
C LEU A 64 11.30 1.83 -8.05
N GLY A 65 11.81 3.05 -8.30
CA GLY A 65 12.98 3.27 -9.16
C GLY A 65 14.29 2.69 -8.59
N GLU A 66 14.40 2.60 -7.26
CA GLU A 66 15.56 1.96 -6.62
C GLU A 66 15.61 0.43 -6.80
N LYS A 67 14.54 -0.23 -7.27
CA LYS A 67 14.54 -1.68 -7.54
C LYS A 67 14.88 -2.07 -8.98
N GLU A 68 15.12 -1.09 -9.87
CA GLU A 68 15.40 -1.32 -11.30
C GLU A 68 16.87 -1.07 -11.71
N ASN A 69 17.80 -0.95 -10.76
CA ASN A 69 19.25 -0.89 -11.06
C ASN A 69 20.04 -1.90 -10.20
N ASP A 70 20.08 -3.16 -10.66
CA ASP A 70 21.20 -4.09 -10.42
C ASP A 70 21.63 -4.70 -11.76
#